data_AF-A0A956RGN4-F1
#
_entry.id   AF-A0A956RGN4-F1
#
_cell.length_a   1.000
_cell.length_b   1.000
_cell.length_c   1.000
_cell.angle_alpha   90.00
_cell.angle_beta   90.00
_cell.angle_gamma   90.00
#
_symmetry.space_group_name_H-M   'P 1'
#
loop_
_entity.id
_entity.type
_entity.pdbx_description
1 polymer ?
#
loop_
_entity_poly.entity_id
_entity_poly.type
_entity_poly.pdbx_seq_one_letter_code
_entity_poly.pdbx_strand_id
1 'polypeptide(L)'
;MAGSSAHTAYATEVYENFDSFMQQVIKDTYDRGAKRAEFVALLLASGELIPMAWGRMRKSGVRELAVGAAGVVALRYAIAYVVSGPIGIALTGFTIATLISFFWSNQKEVLARRGPYKQLINDTREKYEDIQARYRDGRYDAGERALLVEGLLRRMLTEIEAPLPSAS
;
A
#
# COMPACT_ATOMS: atom_id res chain seq x y z
N MET A 1 -4.24 -32.75 -16.96
CA MET A 1 -3.02 -32.24 -16.30
C MET A 1 -3.45 -31.84 -14.90
N ALA A 2 -2.99 -32.55 -13.87
CA ALA A 2 -3.42 -32.33 -12.50
C ALA A 2 -2.86 -30.98 -12.01
N GLY A 3 -3.73 -30.01 -11.73
CA GLY A 3 -3.36 -28.75 -11.11
C GLY A 3 -2.79 -29.04 -9.73
N SER A 4 -1.49 -28.85 -9.56
CA SER A 4 -0.89 -28.75 -8.25
C SER A 4 -1.38 -27.44 -7.65
N SER A 5 -2.50 -27.49 -6.94
CA SER A 5 -2.93 -26.42 -6.05
C SER A 5 -1.91 -26.41 -4.91
N ALA A 6 -0.80 -25.69 -5.09
CA ALA A 6 0.00 -25.29 -3.95
C ALA A 6 -0.97 -24.66 -2.94
N HIS A 7 -0.96 -25.12 -1.69
CA HIS A 7 -1.77 -24.53 -0.64
C HIS A 7 -1.22 -23.11 -0.37
N THR A 8 -1.76 -22.13 -1.08
CA THR A 8 -1.38 -20.72 -0.94
C THR A 8 -2.18 -20.07 0.18
N ALA A 9 -1.52 -19.23 0.99
CA ALA A 9 -2.18 -18.48 2.06
C ALA A 9 -3.07 -17.33 1.56
N TYR A 10 -2.81 -16.84 0.34
CA TYR A 10 -3.49 -15.71 -0.26
C TYR A 10 -4.15 -16.08 -1.60
N ALA A 11 -4.93 -15.14 -2.15
CA ALA A 11 -5.50 -15.28 -3.48
C ALA A 11 -4.40 -15.32 -4.55
N THR A 12 -4.66 -16.01 -5.66
CA THR A 12 -3.66 -16.27 -6.71
C THR A 12 -3.01 -14.99 -7.25
N GLU A 13 -3.78 -13.92 -7.36
CA GLU A 13 -3.35 -12.64 -7.94
C GLU A 13 -2.18 -12.01 -7.16
N VAL A 14 -2.11 -12.24 -5.83
CA VAL A 14 -1.00 -11.79 -4.96
C VAL A 14 0.35 -12.34 -5.44
N TYR A 15 0.34 -13.54 -6.00
CA TYR A 15 1.53 -14.23 -6.49
C TYR A 15 1.86 -13.91 -7.94
N GLU A 16 0.99 -13.20 -8.65
CA GLU A 16 1.11 -12.94 -10.09
C GLU A 16 1.60 -11.53 -10.40
N ASN A 17 1.20 -10.54 -9.59
CA ASN A 17 1.61 -9.16 -9.79
C ASN A 17 1.81 -8.39 -8.47
N PHE A 18 2.68 -7.38 -8.52
CA PHE A 18 3.06 -6.61 -7.35
C PHE A 18 1.92 -5.71 -6.83
N ASP A 19 0.98 -5.30 -7.68
CA ASP A 19 -0.12 -4.43 -7.26
C ASP A 19 -1.10 -5.19 -6.37
N SER A 20 -1.44 -6.43 -6.72
CA SER A 20 -2.23 -7.35 -5.88
C SER A 20 -1.49 -7.71 -4.59
N PHE A 21 -0.17 -7.89 -4.65
CA PHE A 21 0.67 -8.04 -3.45
C PHE A 21 0.53 -6.83 -2.50
N MET A 22 0.65 -5.61 -3.04
CA MET A 22 0.53 -4.38 -2.25
C MET A 22 -0.88 -4.16 -1.71
N GLN A 23 -1.92 -4.51 -2.48
CA GLN A 23 -3.31 -4.48 -2.00
C GLN A 23 -3.50 -5.39 -0.79
N GLN A 24 -2.93 -6.61 -0.82
CA GLN A 24 -2.96 -7.51 0.33
C GLN A 24 -2.21 -6.94 1.53
N VAL A 25 -1.04 -6.32 1.33
CA VAL A 25 -0.28 -5.67 2.42
C VAL A 25 -1.10 -4.55 3.07
N ILE A 26 -1.74 -3.69 2.28
CA ILE A 26 -2.59 -2.60 2.78
C ILE A 26 -3.77 -3.17 3.57
N LYS A 27 -4.39 -4.23 3.07
CA LYS A 27 -5.49 -4.93 3.74
C LYS A 27 -5.05 -5.51 5.08
N ASP A 28 -3.96 -6.27 5.11
CA ASP A 28 -3.44 -6.90 6.32
C ASP A 28 -2.98 -5.85 7.35
N THR A 29 -2.38 -4.75 6.89
CA THR A 29 -2.00 -3.62 7.76
C THR A 29 -3.22 -3.03 8.46
N TYR A 30 -4.33 -2.91 7.74
CA TYR A 30 -5.58 -2.41 8.30
C TYR A 30 -6.22 -3.39 9.29
N ASP A 31 -6.36 -4.65 8.90
CA ASP A 31 -7.04 -5.68 9.68
C ASP A 31 -6.34 -5.93 11.04
N ARG A 32 -5.03 -5.66 11.12
CA ARG A 32 -4.23 -5.79 12.34
C ARG A 32 -4.43 -4.68 13.39
N GLY A 33 -5.25 -3.66 13.12
CA GLY A 33 -5.70 -2.70 14.14
C GLY A 33 -4.91 -1.38 14.22
N ALA A 34 -4.81 -0.79 15.42
CA ALA A 34 -4.54 0.64 15.70
C ALA A 34 -3.13 1.15 15.33
N LYS A 35 -2.78 1.09 14.03
CA LYS A 35 -1.57 1.64 13.41
C LYS A 35 -1.97 2.66 12.34
N ARG A 36 -2.79 3.63 12.77
CA ARG A 36 -3.51 4.56 11.89
C ARG A 36 -2.53 5.45 11.11
N ALA A 37 -1.46 5.90 11.76
CA ALA A 37 -0.43 6.72 11.11
C ALA A 37 0.39 5.90 10.12
N GLU A 38 0.70 4.66 10.47
CA GLU A 38 1.40 3.70 9.62
C GLU A 38 0.57 3.39 8.36
N PHE A 39 -0.71 3.06 8.53
CA PHE A 39 -1.64 2.81 7.44
C PHE A 39 -1.75 4.00 6.48
N VAL A 40 -1.99 5.21 7.00
CA VAL A 40 -2.10 6.42 6.17
C VAL A 40 -0.77 6.73 5.49
N ALA A 41 0.36 6.59 6.17
CA ALA A 41 1.68 6.81 5.59
C ALA A 41 1.99 5.80 4.49
N LEU A 42 1.63 4.52 4.67
CA LEU A 42 1.79 3.46 3.69
C LEU A 42 0.96 3.75 2.43
N LEU A 43 -0.31 4.12 2.58
CA LEU A 43 -1.18 4.54 1.47
C LEU A 43 -0.58 5.71 0.68
N LEU A 44 0.02 6.69 1.36
CA LEU A 44 0.69 7.82 0.71
C LEU A 44 2.02 7.42 0.04
N ALA A 45 2.67 6.37 0.55
CA ALA A 45 3.95 5.89 0.05
C ALA A 45 3.81 5.00 -1.18
N SER A 46 2.76 4.16 -1.26
CA SER A 46 2.51 3.22 -2.37
C SER A 46 2.19 3.88 -3.72
N GLY A 47 1.92 5.19 -3.74
CA GLY A 47 1.37 5.89 -4.91
C GLY A 47 -0.13 5.58 -5.06
N GLU A 48 -1.04 6.48 -5.42
CA GLU A 48 -0.97 7.72 -6.18
C GLU A 48 -1.95 8.75 -5.61
N LEU A 49 -1.45 9.76 -4.91
CA LEU A 49 -2.31 10.86 -4.43
C LEU A 49 -1.76 12.27 -4.72
N ILE A 50 -0.57 12.37 -5.31
CA ILE A 50 0.17 13.64 -5.38
C ILE A 50 0.34 14.17 -6.82
N PRO A 51 0.70 13.37 -7.85
CA PRO A 51 0.97 13.94 -9.17
C PRO A 51 -0.28 14.53 -9.86
N MET A 52 -1.45 13.89 -9.72
CA MET A 52 -2.69 14.37 -10.35
C MET A 52 -3.31 15.59 -9.64
N ALA A 53 -3.07 15.75 -8.33
CA ALA A 53 -3.53 16.88 -7.54
C ALA A 53 -2.64 18.13 -7.74
N TRP A 54 -1.32 17.95 -7.83
CA TRP A 54 -0.36 19.05 -8.02
C TRP A 54 -0.36 19.59 -9.46
N GLY A 55 -0.53 18.71 -10.45
CA GLY A 55 -0.59 19.09 -11.88
C GLY A 55 -1.80 19.97 -12.25
N ARG A 56 -2.94 19.80 -11.56
CA ARG A 56 -4.13 20.67 -11.73
C ARG A 56 -4.01 22.00 -10.96
N MET A 57 -3.31 22.01 -9.84
CA MET A 57 -3.14 23.21 -9.00
C MET A 57 -2.20 24.26 -9.65
N ARG A 58 -1.21 23.82 -10.45
CA ARG A 58 -0.23 24.73 -11.06
C ARG A 58 -0.67 25.34 -12.41
N LYS A 59 -1.64 24.73 -13.11
CA LYS A 59 -2.11 25.17 -14.45
C LYS A 59 -3.31 26.11 -14.42
N SER A 60 -4.06 26.20 -13.33
CA SER A 60 -5.28 27.01 -13.27
C SER A 60 -5.04 28.46 -12.84
N GLY A 61 -3.86 28.83 -12.33
CA GLY A 61 -3.58 30.20 -11.90
C GLY A 61 -4.52 30.72 -10.80
N VAL A 62 -5.22 29.84 -10.09
CA VAL A 62 -6.23 30.23 -9.10
C VAL A 62 -5.58 30.27 -7.72
N ARG A 63 -5.24 31.48 -7.29
CA ARG A 63 -4.73 31.82 -5.95
C ARG A 63 -5.83 31.77 -4.86
N GLU A 64 -7.07 31.41 -5.23
CA GLU A 64 -8.27 31.47 -4.38
C GLU A 64 -9.09 30.17 -4.33
N LEU A 65 -8.42 29.01 -4.32
CA LEU A 65 -9.06 27.75 -3.88
C LEU A 65 -8.34 27.18 -2.66
N ALA A 66 -8.00 28.08 -1.74
CA ALA A 66 -7.90 27.71 -0.34
C ALA A 66 -9.34 27.60 0.22
N VAL A 67 -9.54 26.57 1.04
CA VAL A 67 -10.68 26.32 1.93
C VAL A 67 -11.83 25.50 1.32
N GLY A 68 -11.86 24.20 1.67
CA GLY A 68 -13.13 23.50 1.89
C GLY A 68 -13.28 22.11 1.27
N ALA A 69 -13.56 22.02 -0.03
CA ALA A 69 -14.31 20.86 -0.57
C ALA A 69 -13.59 20.00 -1.63
N ALA A 70 -12.59 20.52 -2.35
CA ALA A 70 -11.97 19.79 -3.47
C ALA A 70 -10.90 18.76 -3.05
N GLY A 71 -10.27 18.92 -1.88
CA GLY A 71 -9.28 17.97 -1.36
C GLY A 71 -9.85 16.59 -1.00
N VAL A 72 -11.16 16.53 -0.73
CA VAL A 72 -11.84 15.31 -0.32
C VAL A 72 -12.07 14.36 -1.50
N VAL A 73 -12.24 14.87 -2.73
CA VAL A 73 -12.64 14.04 -3.88
C VAL A 73 -11.46 13.23 -4.46
N ALA A 74 -10.27 13.83 -4.59
CA ALA A 74 -9.09 13.11 -5.08
C ALA A 74 -8.61 12.04 -4.09
N LEU A 75 -8.67 12.33 -2.78
CA LEU A 75 -8.41 11.32 -1.77
C LEU A 75 -9.46 10.21 -1.79
N ARG A 76 -10.73 10.57 -1.98
CA ARG A 76 -11.83 9.60 -2.12
C ARG A 76 -11.61 8.64 -3.27
N TYR A 77 -11.15 9.10 -4.44
CA TYR A 77 -10.95 8.23 -5.58
C TYR A 77 -9.73 7.31 -5.46
N ALA A 78 -8.61 7.74 -4.85
CA ALA A 78 -7.46 6.83 -4.68
C ALA A 78 -7.70 5.82 -3.56
N ILE A 79 -8.35 6.24 -2.46
CA ILE A 79 -8.80 5.30 -1.44
C ILE A 79 -9.85 4.38 -2.03
N ALA A 80 -10.86 4.91 -2.75
CA ALA A 80 -11.85 4.09 -3.44
C ALA A 80 -11.19 3.11 -4.42
N TYR A 81 -10.14 3.46 -5.15
CA TYR A 81 -9.46 2.56 -6.08
C TYR A 81 -8.72 1.42 -5.36
N VAL A 82 -8.07 1.72 -4.22
CA VAL A 82 -7.50 0.71 -3.30
C VAL A 82 -8.62 -0.13 -2.61
N VAL A 83 -9.80 0.45 -2.46
CA VAL A 83 -11.02 -0.09 -1.81
C VAL A 83 -12.02 -0.69 -2.82
N SER A 84 -11.79 -0.63 -4.14
CA SER A 84 -12.77 -1.03 -5.16
C SER A 84 -12.33 -2.24 -5.98
N GLY A 85 -11.17 -2.82 -5.68
CA GLY A 85 -10.91 -4.22 -6.05
C GLY A 85 -11.80 -5.17 -5.24
N PRO A 86 -11.90 -6.47 -5.59
CA PRO A 86 -12.72 -7.45 -4.87
C PRO A 86 -12.43 -7.54 -3.35
N ILE A 87 -11.29 -7.01 -2.90
CA ILE A 87 -10.86 -6.95 -1.49
C ILE A 87 -11.41 -5.73 -0.73
N GLY A 88 -11.74 -4.65 -1.41
CA GLY A 88 -11.89 -3.37 -0.73
C GLY A 88 -13.25 -3.10 -0.07
N ILE A 89 -14.21 -4.02 -0.20
CA ILE A 89 -15.39 -4.06 0.67
C ILE A 89 -15.01 -4.25 2.16
N ALA A 90 -13.76 -4.67 2.46
CA ALA A 90 -13.31 -4.96 3.82
C ALA A 90 -12.88 -3.75 4.68
N LEU A 91 -12.74 -2.53 4.14
CA LEU A 91 -12.32 -1.34 4.92
C LEU A 91 -13.51 -0.66 5.64
N THR A 92 -14.34 -1.43 6.35
CA THR A 92 -15.61 -0.98 6.95
C THR A 92 -15.48 -0.03 8.15
N GLY A 93 -14.30 0.11 8.76
CA GLY A 93 -14.09 0.91 9.98
C GLY A 93 -13.53 2.33 9.79
N PHE A 94 -13.11 2.73 8.58
CA PHE A 94 -12.62 4.10 8.32
C PHE A 94 -13.26 4.71 7.08
N THR A 95 -13.97 5.83 7.26
CA THR A 95 -14.37 6.64 6.10
C THR A 95 -13.18 7.41 5.55
N ILE A 96 -13.24 7.75 4.27
CA ILE A 96 -12.25 8.63 3.64
C ILE A 96 -12.10 9.95 4.39
N ALA A 97 -13.21 10.52 4.89
CA ALA A 97 -13.16 11.75 5.66
C ALA A 97 -12.35 11.58 6.96
N THR A 98 -12.49 10.45 7.64
CA THR A 98 -11.74 10.15 8.86
C THR A 98 -10.23 10.02 8.59
N LEU A 99 -9.84 9.45 7.44
CA LEU A 99 -8.43 9.35 7.04
C LEU A 99 -7.82 10.73 6.74
N ILE A 100 -8.58 11.65 6.12
CA ILE A 100 -8.17 13.06 5.90
C ILE A 100 -7.94 13.76 7.23
N SER A 101 -8.95 13.70 8.12
CA SER A 101 -8.88 14.36 9.42
C SER A 101 -7.73 13.81 10.26
N PHE A 102 -7.49 12.50 10.21
CA PHE A 102 -6.34 11.88 10.85
C PHE A 102 -5.02 12.38 10.27
N PHE A 103 -4.89 12.43 8.94
CA PHE A 103 -3.68 12.93 8.29
C PHE A 103 -3.37 14.38 8.69
N TRP A 104 -4.35 15.27 8.70
CA TRP A 104 -4.14 16.66 9.12
C TRP A 104 -3.78 16.77 10.61
N SER A 105 -4.43 15.97 11.45
CA SER A 105 -4.15 15.98 12.90
C SER A 105 -2.78 15.39 13.24
N ASN A 106 -2.23 14.51 12.39
CA ASN A 106 -1.00 13.75 12.64
C ASN A 106 0.04 13.92 11.52
N GLN A 107 0.01 15.05 10.81
CA GLN A 107 0.79 15.25 9.58
C GLN A 107 2.28 15.01 9.76
N LYS A 108 2.86 15.50 10.87
CA LYS A 108 4.28 15.34 11.17
C LYS A 108 4.68 13.87 11.29
N GLU A 109 3.88 13.09 12.01
CA GLU A 109 4.12 11.65 12.21
C GLU A 109 3.98 10.87 10.89
N VAL A 110 2.90 11.12 10.15
CA VAL A 110 2.64 10.44 8.87
C VAL A 110 3.75 10.75 7.85
N LEU A 111 4.19 12.01 7.76
CA LEU A 111 5.25 12.40 6.83
C LEU A 111 6.62 11.84 7.23
N ALA A 112 6.92 11.69 8.52
CA ALA A 112 8.15 11.07 8.99
C ALA A 112 8.23 9.59 8.58
N ARG A 113 7.10 8.88 8.55
CA ARG A 113 7.02 7.45 8.16
C ARG A 113 7.04 7.23 6.64
N ARG A 114 6.60 8.21 5.86
CA ARG A 114 6.46 8.10 4.39
C ARG A 114 7.77 7.75 3.69
N GLY A 115 8.88 8.42 4.04
CA GLY A 115 10.19 8.18 3.43
C GLY A 115 10.66 6.72 3.60
N PRO A 116 10.74 6.24 4.86
CA PRO A 116 11.03 4.84 5.15
C PRO A 116 10.12 3.85 4.41
N TYR A 117 8.80 4.10 4.35
CA TYR A 117 7.90 3.20 3.64
C TYR A 117 8.08 3.19 2.13
N LYS A 118 8.42 4.33 1.52
CA LYS A 118 8.77 4.35 0.09
C LYS A 118 9.97 3.46 -0.21
N GLN A 119 11.00 3.54 0.63
CA GLN A 119 12.18 2.69 0.50
C GLN A 119 11.81 1.22 0.71
N LEU A 120 11.07 0.90 1.77
CA LEU A 120 10.59 -0.46 2.03
C LEU A 120 9.80 -1.04 0.85
N ILE A 121 8.90 -0.26 0.24
CA ILE A 121 8.12 -0.67 -0.93
C ILE A 121 9.04 -0.96 -2.13
N ASN A 122 10.02 -0.09 -2.40
CA ASN A 122 10.95 -0.28 -3.50
C ASN A 122 11.82 -1.53 -3.30
N ASP A 123 12.41 -1.69 -2.11
CA ASP A 123 13.24 -2.85 -1.76
C ASP A 123 12.42 -4.15 -1.83
N THR A 124 11.14 -4.08 -1.47
CA THR A 124 10.21 -5.21 -1.55
C THR A 124 9.85 -5.53 -3.00
N ARG A 125 9.62 -4.50 -3.83
CA ARG A 125 9.38 -4.66 -5.27
C ARG A 125 10.54 -5.36 -5.96
N GLU A 126 11.78 -4.92 -5.70
CA GLU A 126 12.98 -5.55 -6.28
C GLU A 126 13.06 -7.04 -5.93
N LYS A 127 12.82 -7.39 -4.67
CA LYS A 127 12.80 -8.81 -4.23
C LYS A 127 11.66 -9.60 -4.85
N TYR A 128 10.47 -9.01 -4.93
CA TYR A 128 9.33 -9.64 -5.58
C TYR A 128 9.63 -9.93 -7.05
N GLU A 129 10.17 -8.95 -7.78
CA GLU A 129 10.51 -9.08 -9.19
C GLU A 129 11.63 -10.10 -9.41
N ASP A 130 12.64 -10.20 -8.54
CA ASP A 130 13.66 -11.25 -8.56
C ASP A 130 13.05 -12.65 -8.34
N ILE A 131 12.12 -12.80 -7.38
CA ILE A 131 11.40 -14.07 -7.16
C ILE A 131 10.62 -14.47 -8.43
N GLN A 132 9.90 -13.53 -9.04
CA GLN A 132 9.14 -13.79 -10.27
C GLN A 132 10.05 -14.11 -11.45
N ALA A 133 11.19 -13.44 -11.59
CA ALA A 133 12.16 -13.71 -12.65
C ALA A 133 12.71 -15.14 -12.52
N ARG A 134 13.14 -15.54 -11.31
CA ARG A 134 13.65 -16.88 -11.06
C ARG A 134 12.60 -17.98 -11.25
N TYR A 135 11.35 -17.71 -10.91
CA TYR A 135 10.24 -18.62 -11.22
C TYR A 135 10.04 -18.77 -12.74
N ARG A 136 10.02 -17.67 -13.50
CA ARG A 136 9.91 -17.71 -14.97
C ARG A 136 11.09 -18.44 -15.63
N ASP A 137 12.27 -18.33 -15.04
CA ASP A 137 13.48 -19.03 -15.49
C ASP A 137 13.50 -20.51 -15.06
N GLY A 138 12.45 -21.00 -14.40
CA GLY A 138 12.34 -22.39 -13.94
C GLY A 138 13.26 -22.75 -12.76
N ARG A 139 13.85 -21.75 -12.09
CA ARG A 139 14.70 -21.96 -10.92
C ARG A 139 13.91 -22.21 -9.64
N TYR A 140 12.64 -21.82 -9.63
CA TYR A 140 11.69 -22.11 -8.56
C TYR A 140 10.47 -22.80 -9.14
N ASP A 141 9.91 -23.76 -8.40
CA ASP A 141 8.57 -24.25 -8.65
C ASP A 141 7.48 -23.29 -8.09
N ALA A 142 6.22 -23.63 -8.33
CA ALA A 142 5.09 -22.80 -7.89
C ALA A 142 4.96 -22.70 -6.36
N GLY A 143 5.32 -23.75 -5.63
CA GLY A 143 5.28 -23.79 -4.18
C GLY A 143 6.42 -22.99 -3.55
N GLU A 144 7.63 -23.13 -4.09
CA GLU A 144 8.80 -22.34 -3.70
C GLU A 144 8.56 -20.84 -3.92
N ARG A 145 8.02 -20.47 -5.09
CA ARG A 145 7.59 -19.09 -5.36
C ARG A 145 6.59 -18.61 -4.31
N ALA A 146 5.57 -19.42 -4.01
CA ALA A 146 4.53 -19.05 -3.07
C ALA A 146 5.11 -18.77 -1.67
N LEU A 147 5.96 -19.66 -1.15
CA LEU A 147 6.59 -19.49 0.15
C LEU A 147 7.47 -18.23 0.22
N LEU A 148 8.21 -17.94 -0.85
CA LEU A 148 9.06 -16.74 -0.92
C LEU A 148 8.21 -15.45 -0.95
N VAL A 149 7.14 -15.42 -1.73
CA VAL A 149 6.21 -14.27 -1.79
C VAL A 149 5.50 -14.08 -0.45
N GLU A 150 5.04 -15.16 0.19
CA GLU A 150 4.42 -15.11 1.51
C GLU A 150 5.39 -14.63 2.59
N GLY A 151 6.63 -15.13 2.57
CA GLY A 151 7.69 -14.68 3.47
C GLY A 151 8.00 -13.19 3.30
N LEU A 152 8.03 -12.73 2.05
CA LEU A 152 8.23 -11.32 1.72
C LEU A 152 7.09 -10.44 2.24
N LEU A 153 5.83 -10.87 2.08
CA LEU A 153 4.66 -10.17 2.59
C LEU A 153 4.70 -10.06 4.12
N ARG A 154 4.97 -11.17 4.81
CA ARG A 154 5.09 -11.20 6.28
C ARG A 154 6.22 -10.29 6.78
N ARG A 155 7.36 -10.29 6.08
CA ARG A 155 8.47 -9.38 6.39
C ARG A 155 8.04 -7.93 6.23
N MET A 156 7.40 -7.58 5.12
CA MET A 156 6.94 -6.21 4.88
C MET A 156 5.97 -5.74 5.98
N LEU A 157 5.01 -6.58 6.37
CA LEU A 157 4.11 -6.28 7.49
C LEU A 157 4.89 -6.06 8.80
N THR A 158 5.90 -6.88 9.08
CA THR A 158 6.74 -6.71 10.29
C THR A 158 7.48 -5.37 10.29
N GLU A 159 8.04 -4.97 9.14
CA GLU A 159 8.78 -3.71 8.98
C GLU A 159 7.85 -2.49 9.03
N ILE A 160 6.62 -2.59 8.49
CA ILE A 160 5.61 -1.53 8.62
C ILE A 160 5.27 -1.26 10.09
N GLU A 161 5.20 -2.34 10.87
CA GLU A 161 4.83 -2.32 12.28
C GLU A 161 5.98 -2.00 13.23
N ALA A 162 7.21 -1.94 12.71
CA ALA A 162 8.38 -1.61 13.51
C ALA A 162 8.28 -0.15 14.00
N PRO A 163 8.69 0.12 15.26
CA PRO A 163 8.83 1.49 15.74
C PRO A 163 9.77 2.27 14.82
N LEU A 164 9.44 3.54 14.55
CA LEU A 164 10.41 4.41 13.91
C LEU A 164 11.66 4.50 14.79
N PRO A 165 12.87 4.46 14.20
CA PRO A 165 14.06 4.77 14.97
C PRO A 165 13.89 6.15 15.61
N SER A 166 14.11 6.23 16.91
CA SER A 166 14.11 7.49 17.64
C SER A 166 15.15 8.41 17.00
N ALA A 167 14.71 9.56 16.51
CA ALA A 167 15.60 10.60 16.01
C ALA A 167 16.63 10.90 17.10
N SER A 168 17.89 10.57 16.82
CA SER A 168 19.04 10.82 17.69
C SER A 168 19.47 12.27 17.62
#